data_AF-A0A9W9Y9P5-F1
#
_entry.id   AF-A0A9W9Y9P5-F1
#
_cell.length_a   1.000
_cell.length_b   1.000
_cell.length_c   1.000
_cell.angle_alpha   90.00
_cell.angle_beta   90.00
_cell.angle_gamma   90.00
#
_symmetry.space_group_name_H-M   'P 1'
#
loop_
_entity.id
_entity.type
_entity.pdbx_description
1 polymer ?
#
loop_
_entity_poly.entity_id
_entity_poly.type
_entity_poly.pdbx_seq_one_letter_code
_entity_poly.pdbx_strand_id
1 'polypeptide(L)'
;MGQLQSIVHRRSSRREGGIQLESFPDLSHFPPEVAVSVLSHLNATDLCLAACVWKQLADNELLWLSLSKATWGYTSAYKRRHQGKRSFKELYMLLDEGTCLFNFDPHQGMIYLVRHNVLEDSIVEIAKFINCTGALYGKSVREYLNTRRDVLQEIVNMQNYEGVLLSVALRQFFERVYPPDQRGEFLDTILNKFSIQFCATNPNTTFTPESVFILCHSLILLSVDLSSPHVKNKMSKREFIKNLRGLVQGPGTEYLGDLYDNVYLEGHIALKPEKCTHKTTFPFERPYGKIFLHM
;
A
#
# COMPACT_ATOMS: atom_id res chain seq x y z
N MET A 1 -22.30 13.98 -50.73
CA MET A 1 -22.68 15.28 -50.14
C MET A 1 -24.16 15.22 -49.79
N GLY A 2 -24.49 14.79 -48.59
CA GLY A 2 -25.86 14.64 -48.11
C GLY A 2 -25.93 13.67 -46.93
N GLN A 3 -26.71 14.04 -45.91
CA GLN A 3 -26.94 13.38 -44.60
C GLN A 3 -26.00 13.79 -43.45
N LEU A 4 -26.31 14.92 -42.79
CA LEU A 4 -25.93 15.18 -41.37
C LEU A 4 -26.66 16.40 -40.76
N GLN A 5 -27.96 16.60 -41.03
CA GLN A 5 -28.73 17.72 -40.46
C GLN A 5 -30.11 17.37 -39.86
N SER A 6 -30.38 16.10 -39.50
CA SER A 6 -31.71 15.71 -39.00
C SER A 6 -31.83 15.37 -37.51
N ILE A 7 -30.77 15.51 -36.69
CA ILE A 7 -30.81 15.04 -35.28
C ILE A 7 -31.06 16.18 -34.26
N VAL A 8 -30.96 17.46 -34.65
CA VAL A 8 -31.03 18.59 -33.69
C VAL A 8 -32.42 19.25 -33.58
N HIS A 9 -33.45 18.81 -34.31
CA HIS A 9 -34.75 19.52 -34.32
C HIS A 9 -35.99 18.72 -33.94
N ARG A 10 -35.84 17.62 -33.19
CA ARG A 10 -36.98 16.83 -32.70
C ARG A 10 -36.96 16.55 -31.20
N ARG A 11 -36.81 17.59 -30.38
CA ARG A 11 -37.16 17.55 -28.96
C ARG A 11 -37.76 18.89 -28.50
N SER A 12 -38.89 19.26 -29.08
CA SER A 12 -39.78 20.22 -28.44
C SER A 12 -41.22 19.85 -28.77
N SER A 13 -41.79 18.96 -27.98
CA SER A 13 -43.24 18.76 -27.82
C SER A 13 -43.52 17.49 -27.00
N ARG A 14 -44.10 17.69 -25.81
CA ARG A 14 -44.88 16.76 -24.97
C ARG A 14 -44.10 15.71 -24.15
N ARG A 15 -44.01 15.94 -22.84
CA ARG A 15 -44.96 15.38 -21.83
C ARG A 15 -44.66 15.96 -20.45
N GLU A 16 -45.71 16.49 -19.84
CA GLU A 16 -45.80 16.97 -18.46
C GLU A 16 -45.61 15.83 -17.45
N GLY A 17 -45.03 16.14 -16.29
CA GLY A 17 -45.08 15.26 -15.10
C GLY A 17 -43.79 14.58 -14.64
N GLY A 18 -42.60 15.01 -15.09
CA GLY A 18 -41.33 14.55 -14.53
C GLY A 18 -40.70 15.63 -13.66
N ILE A 19 -40.27 15.28 -12.45
CA ILE A 19 -39.43 16.14 -11.59
C ILE A 19 -38.32 16.72 -12.49
N GLN A 20 -38.29 18.04 -12.70
CA GLN A 20 -37.13 18.69 -13.27
C GLN A 20 -36.01 18.46 -12.26
N LEU A 21 -35.14 17.49 -12.54
CA LEU A 21 -33.82 17.47 -11.94
C LEU A 21 -33.20 18.80 -12.34
N GLU A 22 -33.17 19.76 -11.41
CA GLU A 22 -32.42 20.99 -11.59
C GLU A 22 -31.02 20.57 -12.05
N SER A 23 -30.65 20.97 -13.26
CA SER A 23 -29.30 20.70 -13.76
C SER A 23 -28.34 21.30 -12.75
N PHE A 24 -27.42 20.48 -12.22
CA PHE A 24 -26.39 20.99 -11.33
C PHE A 24 -25.73 22.22 -11.97
N PRO A 25 -25.56 23.33 -11.22
CA PRO A 25 -24.91 24.51 -11.76
C PRO A 25 -23.49 24.16 -12.20
N ASP A 26 -23.02 24.79 -13.27
CA ASP A 26 -21.67 24.58 -13.77
C ASP A 26 -20.64 24.90 -12.66
N LEU A 27 -19.64 24.02 -12.46
CA LEU A 27 -18.60 24.21 -11.43
C LEU A 27 -17.83 25.52 -11.61
N SER A 28 -17.75 26.05 -12.83
CA SER A 28 -17.11 27.34 -13.12
C SER A 28 -17.83 28.53 -12.49
N HIS A 29 -19.10 28.39 -12.10
CA HIS A 29 -19.87 29.45 -11.44
C HIS A 29 -19.68 29.48 -9.92
N PHE A 30 -19.03 28.46 -9.35
CA PHE A 30 -18.72 28.41 -7.92
C PHE A 30 -17.38 29.07 -7.61
N PRO A 31 -17.16 29.51 -6.35
CA PRO A 31 -15.82 29.88 -5.89
C PRO A 31 -14.81 28.76 -6.18
N PRO A 32 -13.57 29.09 -6.60
CA PRO A 32 -12.59 28.10 -7.02
C PRO A 32 -12.26 27.10 -5.91
N GLU A 33 -12.34 27.49 -4.64
CA GLU A 33 -12.13 26.62 -3.49
C GLU A 33 -13.19 25.51 -3.41
N VAL A 34 -14.45 25.86 -3.69
CA VAL A 34 -15.57 24.91 -3.68
C VAL A 34 -15.45 23.96 -4.87
N ALA A 35 -15.15 24.49 -6.06
CA ALA A 35 -14.97 23.67 -7.26
C ALA A 35 -13.80 22.69 -7.09
N VAL A 36 -12.65 23.14 -6.57
CA VAL A 36 -11.50 22.29 -6.26
C VAL A 36 -11.84 21.24 -5.20
N SER A 37 -12.61 21.60 -4.16
CA SER A 37 -13.07 20.65 -3.15
C SER A 37 -14.00 19.57 -3.72
N VAL A 38 -14.80 19.88 -4.74
CA VAL A 38 -15.61 18.86 -5.43
C VAL A 38 -14.70 17.94 -6.24
N LEU A 39 -13.79 18.54 -7.03
CA LEU A 39 -12.87 17.79 -7.89
C LEU A 39 -11.86 16.94 -7.12
N SER A 40 -11.52 17.28 -5.87
CA SER A 40 -10.58 16.51 -5.04
C SER A 40 -11.07 15.10 -4.68
N HIS A 41 -12.36 14.82 -4.90
CA HIS A 41 -12.94 13.48 -4.69
C HIS A 41 -12.84 12.59 -5.93
N LEU A 42 -12.40 13.12 -7.06
CA LEU A 42 -12.26 12.40 -8.32
C LEU A 42 -10.91 11.67 -8.38
N ASN A 43 -10.90 10.51 -9.06
CA ASN A 43 -9.65 9.83 -9.40
C ASN A 43 -8.99 10.51 -10.62
N ALA A 44 -7.78 10.05 -10.99
CA ALA A 44 -7.03 10.65 -12.10
C ALA A 44 -7.76 10.59 -13.45
N THR A 45 -8.48 9.51 -13.73
CA THR A 45 -9.23 9.34 -14.99
C THR A 45 -10.38 10.34 -15.05
N ASP A 46 -11.15 10.44 -13.97
CA ASP A 46 -12.26 11.37 -13.86
C ASP A 46 -11.79 12.83 -13.87
N LEU A 47 -10.63 13.14 -13.27
CA LEU A 47 -9.99 14.46 -13.40
C LEU A 47 -9.57 14.77 -14.83
N CYS A 48 -9.02 13.79 -15.57
CA CYS A 48 -8.70 13.97 -16.99
C CYS A 48 -9.95 14.22 -17.83
N LEU A 49 -11.07 13.54 -17.54
CA LEU A 49 -12.36 13.80 -18.19
C LEU A 49 -12.94 15.17 -17.80
N ALA A 50 -12.87 15.52 -16.51
CA ALA A 50 -13.28 16.84 -16.01
C ALA A 50 -12.49 17.96 -16.69
N ALA A 51 -11.21 17.77 -16.99
CA ALA A 51 -10.38 18.75 -17.70
C ALA A 51 -10.85 19.05 -19.13
N CYS A 52 -11.64 18.17 -19.76
CA CYS A 52 -12.28 18.45 -21.06
C CYS A 52 -13.34 19.56 -20.97
N VAL A 53 -13.92 19.77 -19.79
CA VAL A 53 -14.97 20.78 -19.54
C VAL A 53 -14.43 21.93 -18.68
N TRP A 54 -13.71 21.60 -17.61
CA TRP A 54 -13.21 22.52 -16.59
C TRP A 54 -11.67 22.52 -16.54
N LYS A 55 -11.02 22.77 -17.67
CA LYS A 55 -9.55 22.67 -17.83
C LYS A 55 -8.76 23.34 -16.70
N GLN A 56 -9.04 24.61 -16.39
CA GLN A 56 -8.30 25.37 -15.38
C GLN A 56 -8.50 24.84 -13.95
N LEU A 57 -9.68 24.28 -13.66
CA LEU A 57 -10.00 23.75 -12.33
C LEU A 57 -9.45 22.32 -12.16
N ALA A 58 -9.53 21.49 -13.20
CA ALA A 58 -9.11 20.09 -13.15
C ALA A 58 -7.60 19.89 -13.37
N ASP A 59 -6.91 20.77 -14.09
CA ASP A 59 -5.44 20.78 -14.20
C ASP A 59 -4.77 21.53 -13.02
N ASN A 60 -5.50 21.75 -11.92
CA ASN A 60 -4.97 22.42 -10.74
C ASN A 60 -3.82 21.62 -10.10
N GLU A 61 -2.68 22.30 -9.91
CA GLU A 61 -1.45 21.70 -9.37
C GLU A 61 -1.63 21.09 -7.97
N LEU A 62 -2.44 21.70 -7.10
CA LEU A 62 -2.69 21.18 -5.75
C LEU A 62 -3.55 19.91 -5.78
N LEU A 63 -4.51 19.81 -6.72
CA LEU A 63 -5.30 18.59 -6.90
C LEU A 63 -4.42 17.40 -7.27
N TRP A 64 -3.59 17.57 -8.30
CA TRP A 64 -2.69 16.50 -8.75
C TRP A 64 -1.61 16.17 -7.73
N LEU A 65 -1.10 17.14 -6.97
CA LEU A 65 -0.19 16.90 -5.85
C LEU A 65 -0.87 16.10 -4.73
N SER A 66 -2.09 16.50 -4.34
CA SER A 66 -2.85 15.84 -3.29
C SER A 66 -3.13 14.38 -3.68
N LEU A 67 -3.59 14.17 -4.92
CA LEU A 67 -3.83 12.84 -5.46
C LEU A 67 -2.54 12.00 -5.48
N SER A 68 -1.42 12.56 -5.94
CA SER A 68 -0.14 11.86 -5.95
C SER A 68 0.32 11.48 -4.53
N LYS A 69 0.19 12.39 -3.56
CA LYS A 69 0.54 12.11 -2.16
C LYS A 69 -0.38 11.07 -1.52
N ALA A 70 -1.67 11.06 -1.88
CA ALA A 70 -2.59 10.05 -1.40
C ALA A 70 -2.23 8.64 -1.91
N THR A 71 -1.71 8.52 -3.14
CA THR A 71 -1.37 7.23 -3.75
C THR A 71 0.03 6.72 -3.39
N TRP A 72 1.06 7.58 -3.46
CA TRP A 72 2.46 7.20 -3.26
C TRP A 72 3.05 7.62 -1.92
N GLY A 73 2.46 8.61 -1.24
CA GLY A 73 2.95 9.16 0.03
C GLY A 73 4.28 9.93 -0.08
N TYR A 74 5.27 9.35 -0.75
CA TYR A 74 6.63 9.84 -0.87
C TYR A 74 7.16 9.68 -2.29
N THR A 75 7.94 10.66 -2.76
CA THR A 75 8.86 10.52 -3.89
C THR A 75 9.87 11.68 -3.85
N SER A 76 11.10 11.45 -4.30
CA SER A 76 12.16 12.48 -4.28
C SER A 76 11.77 13.70 -5.11
N ALA A 77 10.99 13.51 -6.19
CA ALA A 77 10.49 14.60 -7.04
C ALA A 77 9.61 15.61 -6.30
N TYR A 78 8.95 15.25 -5.18
CA TYR A 78 8.17 16.20 -4.39
C TYR A 78 9.05 17.32 -3.80
N LYS A 79 10.31 17.03 -3.46
CA LYS A 79 11.24 18.01 -2.88
C LYS A 79 11.88 18.92 -3.94
N ARG A 80 12.12 18.39 -5.14
CA ARG A 80 12.90 19.06 -6.20
C ARG A 80 12.11 20.14 -6.94
N ARG A 81 10.81 20.25 -6.71
CA ARG A 81 9.89 21.04 -7.55
C ARG A 81 9.99 22.57 -7.37
N HIS A 82 10.77 23.06 -6.41
CA HIS A 82 11.20 24.46 -6.41
C HIS A 82 11.96 24.87 -7.70
N GLN A 83 12.30 23.92 -8.60
CA GLN A 83 13.02 24.18 -9.86
C GLN A 83 12.14 24.21 -11.13
N GLY A 84 10.80 24.14 -11.03
CA GLY A 84 9.88 24.54 -12.13
C GLY A 84 9.87 23.69 -13.43
N LYS A 85 10.38 22.45 -13.42
CA LYS A 85 10.60 21.69 -14.68
C LYS A 85 9.40 20.91 -15.27
N ARG A 86 8.35 20.57 -14.51
CA ARG A 86 7.24 19.67 -14.96
C ARG A 86 5.93 20.01 -14.25
N SER A 87 4.74 19.60 -14.71
CA SER A 87 3.44 19.73 -13.99
C SER A 87 3.24 18.60 -12.93
N PHE A 88 2.34 18.75 -11.95
CA PHE A 88 2.04 17.63 -11.02
C PHE A 88 1.23 16.53 -11.71
N LYS A 89 0.46 16.89 -12.72
CA LYS A 89 -0.22 15.94 -13.61
C LYS A 89 0.78 15.07 -14.36
N GLU A 90 1.82 15.66 -14.96
CA GLU A 90 2.91 14.90 -15.58
C GLU A 90 3.63 13.97 -14.59
N LEU A 91 3.91 14.47 -13.38
CA LEU A 91 4.53 13.65 -12.34
C LEU A 91 3.64 12.46 -11.95
N TYR A 92 2.33 12.69 -11.82
CA TYR A 92 1.35 11.63 -11.56
C TYR A 92 1.39 10.56 -12.66
N MET A 93 1.40 10.96 -13.93
CA MET A 93 1.44 10.01 -15.06
C MET A 93 2.71 9.16 -15.04
N LEU A 94 3.87 9.78 -14.78
CA LEU A 94 5.14 9.04 -14.65
C LEU A 94 5.15 8.09 -13.46
N LEU A 95 4.55 8.50 -12.33
CA LEU A 95 4.40 7.65 -11.14
C LEU A 95 3.48 6.46 -11.42
N ASP A 96 2.35 6.67 -12.10
CA ASP A 96 1.41 5.60 -12.44
C ASP A 96 2.02 4.61 -13.44
N GLU A 97 2.70 5.09 -14.48
CA GLU A 97 3.41 4.24 -15.44
C GLU A 97 4.55 3.46 -14.75
N GLY A 98 5.38 4.13 -13.95
CA GLY A 98 6.45 3.48 -13.20
C GLY A 98 5.95 2.46 -12.18
N THR A 99 4.77 2.69 -11.59
CA THR A 99 4.09 1.74 -10.70
C THR A 99 3.57 0.53 -11.47
N CYS A 100 2.96 0.74 -12.64
CA CYS A 100 2.54 -0.35 -13.51
C CYS A 100 3.72 -1.23 -13.92
N LEU A 101 4.84 -0.59 -14.32
CA LEU A 101 6.07 -1.29 -14.66
C LEU A 101 6.64 -2.04 -13.46
N PHE A 102 6.71 -1.42 -12.27
CA PHE A 102 7.21 -2.09 -11.06
C PHE A 102 6.36 -3.31 -10.69
N ASN A 103 5.04 -3.19 -10.83
CA ASN A 103 4.12 -4.29 -10.54
C ASN A 103 4.27 -5.45 -11.52
N PHE A 104 4.71 -5.19 -12.76
CA PHE A 104 5.01 -6.21 -13.76
C PHE A 104 6.44 -6.78 -13.62
N ASP A 105 7.45 -5.91 -13.61
CA ASP A 105 8.87 -6.18 -13.39
C ASP A 105 9.44 -5.14 -12.40
N PRO A 106 9.72 -5.53 -11.15
CA PRO A 106 10.13 -4.59 -10.11
C PRO A 106 11.44 -3.86 -10.41
N HIS A 107 12.38 -4.52 -11.09
CA HIS A 107 13.68 -3.94 -11.41
C HIS A 107 13.53 -2.90 -12.52
N GLN A 108 12.80 -3.23 -13.58
CA GLN A 108 12.54 -2.29 -14.67
C GLN A 108 11.70 -1.08 -14.22
N GLY A 109 10.70 -1.31 -13.37
CA GLY A 109 9.92 -0.21 -12.79
C GLY A 109 10.77 0.77 -11.98
N MET A 110 11.69 0.25 -11.16
CA MET A 110 12.58 1.12 -10.38
C MET A 110 13.56 1.89 -11.27
N ILE A 111 14.14 1.22 -12.27
CA ILE A 111 15.01 1.87 -13.28
C ILE A 111 14.25 2.98 -14.00
N TYR A 112 13.00 2.74 -14.39
CA TYR A 112 12.16 3.73 -15.05
C TYR A 112 11.95 4.97 -14.16
N LEU A 113 11.61 4.78 -12.87
CA LEU A 113 11.38 5.87 -11.92
C LEU A 113 12.63 6.73 -11.70
N VAL A 114 13.79 6.08 -11.58
CA VAL A 114 15.09 6.75 -11.45
C VAL A 114 15.44 7.51 -12.72
N ARG A 115 15.34 6.86 -13.88
CA ARG A 115 15.67 7.46 -15.20
C ARG A 115 14.83 8.71 -15.49
N HIS A 116 13.55 8.69 -15.12
CA HIS A 116 12.68 9.85 -15.29
C HIS A 116 12.85 10.90 -14.19
N ASN A 117 13.82 10.76 -13.28
CA ASN A 117 14.04 11.65 -12.14
C ASN A 117 12.81 11.80 -11.22
N VAL A 118 11.95 10.78 -11.20
CA VAL A 118 10.83 10.70 -10.24
C VAL A 118 11.41 10.38 -8.86
N LEU A 119 12.31 9.41 -8.81
CA LEU A 119 12.97 8.94 -7.61
C LEU A 119 14.49 9.15 -7.72
N GLU A 120 15.17 9.36 -6.60
CA GLU A 120 16.64 9.32 -6.55
C GLU A 120 17.16 7.89 -6.50
N ASP A 121 18.30 7.65 -7.14
CA ASP A 121 19.01 6.37 -7.02
C ASP A 121 19.80 6.31 -5.70
N SER A 122 19.07 6.28 -4.59
CA SER A 122 19.62 6.16 -3.25
C SER A 122 18.79 5.15 -2.47
N ILE A 123 19.47 4.28 -1.72
CA ILE A 123 18.85 3.23 -0.91
C ILE A 123 17.76 3.81 0.00
N VAL A 124 18.05 4.95 0.64
CA VAL A 124 17.13 5.64 1.56
C VAL A 124 15.89 6.16 0.83
N GLU A 125 16.07 6.73 -0.36
CA GLU A 125 14.98 7.30 -1.14
C GLU A 125 14.06 6.20 -1.71
N ILE A 126 14.66 5.11 -2.18
CA ILE A 126 13.95 3.91 -2.65
C ILE A 126 13.18 3.25 -1.50
N ALA A 127 13.81 3.08 -0.34
CA ALA A 127 13.18 2.49 0.84
C ALA A 127 11.96 3.32 1.30
N LYS A 128 12.09 4.66 1.34
CA LYS A 128 10.97 5.56 1.66
C LYS A 128 9.84 5.46 0.65
N PHE A 129 10.17 5.40 -0.64
CA PHE A 129 9.16 5.26 -1.70
C PHE A 129 8.36 3.97 -1.53
N ILE A 130 9.03 2.83 -1.38
CA ILE A 130 8.35 1.54 -1.21
C ILE A 130 7.52 1.52 0.09
N ASN A 131 8.06 2.04 1.19
CA ASN A 131 7.39 2.04 2.49
C ASN A 131 6.15 2.97 2.55
N CYS A 132 6.08 4.00 1.70
CA CYS A 132 4.97 4.96 1.69
C CYS A 132 3.94 4.71 0.57
N THR A 133 4.26 3.86 -0.42
CA THR A 133 3.39 3.66 -1.59
C THR A 133 2.39 2.54 -1.36
N GLY A 134 1.10 2.88 -1.38
CA GLY A 134 0.02 1.88 -1.27
C GLY A 134 -0.37 1.20 -2.59
N ALA A 135 0.14 1.68 -3.73
CA ALA A 135 -0.20 1.18 -5.06
C ALA A 135 0.69 0.01 -5.56
N LEU A 136 1.72 -0.38 -4.81
CA LEU A 136 2.61 -1.47 -5.19
C LEU A 136 2.00 -2.83 -4.81
N TYR A 137 2.18 -3.81 -5.68
CA TYR A 137 1.75 -5.18 -5.39
C TYR A 137 2.73 -5.86 -4.45
N GLY A 138 2.21 -6.47 -3.39
CA GLY A 138 3.04 -7.12 -2.36
C GLY A 138 3.95 -8.21 -2.92
N LYS A 139 3.51 -8.94 -3.96
CA LYS A 139 4.37 -9.92 -4.67
C LYS A 139 5.60 -9.24 -5.29
N SER A 140 5.40 -8.13 -5.99
CA SER A 140 6.44 -7.38 -6.70
C SER A 140 7.40 -6.70 -5.71
N VAL A 141 6.87 -6.15 -4.61
CA VAL A 141 7.68 -5.62 -3.50
C VAL A 141 8.56 -6.72 -2.92
N ARG A 142 7.98 -7.87 -2.59
CA ARG A 142 8.70 -9.01 -2.03
C ARG A 142 9.82 -9.50 -2.95
N GLU A 143 9.55 -9.63 -4.24
CA GLU A 143 10.54 -10.02 -5.25
C GLU A 143 11.70 -9.01 -5.31
N TYR A 144 11.39 -7.72 -5.32
CA TYR A 144 12.40 -6.66 -5.31
C TYR A 144 13.27 -6.71 -4.05
N LEU A 145 12.66 -6.83 -2.86
CA LEU A 145 13.37 -6.87 -1.58
C LEU A 145 14.21 -8.13 -1.39
N ASN A 146 13.83 -9.24 -2.04
CA ASN A 146 14.64 -10.45 -2.06
C ASN A 146 15.96 -10.24 -2.82
N THR A 147 15.94 -9.50 -3.93
CA THR A 147 17.16 -9.14 -4.67
C THR A 147 17.93 -8.00 -4.01
N ARG A 148 17.23 -6.95 -3.55
CA ARG A 148 17.81 -5.74 -2.94
C ARG A 148 17.72 -5.78 -1.41
N ARG A 149 18.54 -6.65 -0.81
CA ARG A 149 18.61 -6.83 0.66
C ARG A 149 19.11 -5.59 1.41
N ASP A 150 19.81 -4.69 0.70
CA ASP A 150 20.23 -3.36 1.17
C ASP A 150 19.02 -2.45 1.40
N VAL A 151 18.09 -2.40 0.45
CA VAL A 151 16.83 -1.65 0.57
C VAL A 151 15.94 -2.25 1.67
N LEU A 152 15.86 -3.58 1.75
CA LEU A 152 15.15 -4.27 2.84
C LEU A 152 15.68 -3.86 4.21
N GLN A 153 17.00 -3.79 4.38
CA GLN A 153 17.59 -3.37 5.66
C GLN A 153 17.17 -1.95 6.02
N GLU A 154 17.18 -1.03 5.06
CA GLU A 154 16.76 0.35 5.30
C GLU A 154 15.28 0.45 5.66
N ILE A 155 14.40 -0.33 5.01
CA ILE A 155 12.97 -0.41 5.37
C ILE A 155 12.80 -0.88 6.83
N VAL A 156 13.55 -1.89 7.24
CA VAL A 156 13.55 -2.41 8.61
C VAL A 156 14.04 -1.33 9.60
N ASN A 157 15.15 -0.66 9.29
CA ASN A 157 15.73 0.38 10.14
C ASN A 157 14.77 1.55 10.39
N MET A 158 13.90 1.87 9.42
CA MET A 158 12.91 2.94 9.56
C MET A 158 11.73 2.57 10.47
N GLN A 159 11.57 1.31 10.87
CA GLN A 159 10.47 0.88 11.73
C GLN A 159 10.83 1.09 13.21
N ASN A 160 9.86 1.57 13.99
CA ASN A 160 9.95 1.64 15.44
C ASN A 160 8.89 0.74 16.08
N TYR A 161 9.32 -0.13 17.00
CA TYR A 161 8.46 -1.06 17.73
C TYR A 161 8.48 -0.83 19.24
N GLU A 162 8.95 0.34 19.68
CA GLU A 162 9.02 0.69 21.10
C GLU A 162 7.64 0.60 21.77
N GLY A 163 7.55 -0.20 22.82
CA GLY A 163 6.31 -0.39 23.60
C GLY A 163 5.22 -1.19 22.87
N VAL A 164 5.51 -1.75 21.70
CA VAL A 164 4.57 -2.57 20.93
C VAL A 164 4.75 -4.05 21.26
N LEU A 165 3.64 -4.77 21.46
CA LEU A 165 3.66 -6.22 21.66
C LEU A 165 4.26 -6.94 20.43
N LEU A 166 5.10 -7.96 20.64
CA LEU A 166 5.82 -8.63 19.55
C LEU A 166 4.90 -9.15 18.44
N SER A 167 3.74 -9.73 18.78
CA SER A 167 2.78 -10.22 17.79
C SER A 167 2.16 -9.10 16.95
N VAL A 168 1.97 -7.91 17.53
CA VAL A 168 1.46 -6.71 16.84
C VAL A 168 2.54 -6.11 15.94
N ALA A 169 3.76 -5.97 16.48
CA ALA A 169 4.93 -5.51 15.73
C ALA A 169 5.21 -6.40 14.50
N LEU A 170 5.08 -7.72 14.66
CA LEU A 170 5.29 -8.68 13.58
C LEU A 170 4.23 -8.55 12.46
N ARG A 171 2.97 -8.27 12.79
CA ARG A 171 1.93 -7.99 11.79
C ARG A 171 2.23 -6.70 11.02
N GLN A 172 2.53 -5.62 11.75
CA GLN A 172 2.91 -4.34 11.14
C GLN A 172 4.12 -4.48 10.22
N PHE A 173 5.10 -5.30 10.59
CA PHE A 173 6.24 -5.61 9.75
C PHE A 173 5.82 -6.30 8.45
N PHE A 174 4.98 -7.33 8.53
CA PHE A 174 4.49 -8.07 7.38
C PHE A 174 3.59 -7.28 6.43
N GLU A 175 2.92 -6.23 6.90
CA GLU A 175 2.21 -5.28 6.03
C GLU A 175 3.15 -4.50 5.10
N ARG A 176 4.43 -4.33 5.47
CA ARG A 176 5.42 -3.56 4.69
C ARG A 176 6.27 -4.44 3.78
N VAL A 177 6.77 -5.57 4.30
CA VAL A 177 7.72 -6.42 3.56
C VAL A 177 7.06 -7.56 2.82
N TYR A 178 5.77 -7.82 3.08
CA TYR A 178 4.96 -8.91 2.54
C TYR A 178 5.60 -10.30 2.72
N PRO A 179 5.10 -11.14 3.64
CA PRO A 179 5.69 -12.45 3.88
C PRO A 179 5.58 -13.33 2.62
N PRO A 180 6.52 -14.27 2.41
CA PRO A 180 6.40 -15.25 1.34
C PRO A 180 5.24 -16.21 1.59
N ASP A 181 4.63 -16.70 0.51
CA ASP A 181 3.47 -17.60 0.57
C ASP A 181 3.84 -19.00 1.10
N GLN A 182 5.13 -19.35 1.03
CA GLN A 182 5.70 -20.59 1.54
C GLN A 182 6.90 -20.28 2.44
N ARG A 183 7.19 -21.18 3.38
CA ARG A 183 8.43 -21.10 4.16
C ARG A 183 9.62 -21.25 3.23
N GLY A 184 10.65 -20.45 3.46
CA GLY A 184 11.89 -20.49 2.68
C GLY A 184 12.90 -19.49 3.23
N GLU A 185 14.10 -19.49 2.64
CA GLU A 185 15.24 -18.66 3.07
C GLU A 185 14.90 -17.17 3.23
N PHE A 186 14.02 -16.65 2.37
CA PHE A 186 13.60 -15.24 2.44
C PHE A 186 12.84 -14.93 3.73
N LEU A 187 11.96 -15.83 4.20
CA LEU A 187 11.25 -15.66 5.47
C LEU A 187 12.23 -15.57 6.63
N ASP A 188 13.20 -16.47 6.68
CA ASP A 188 14.21 -16.49 7.75
C ASP A 188 15.07 -15.21 7.70
N THR A 189 15.38 -14.73 6.49
CA THR A 189 16.13 -13.48 6.30
C THR A 189 15.36 -12.27 6.84
N ILE A 190 14.07 -12.12 6.51
CA ILE A 190 13.26 -10.98 7.00
C ILE A 190 13.02 -11.06 8.50
N LEU A 191 12.80 -12.27 9.04
CA LEU A 191 12.59 -12.47 10.48
C LEU A 191 13.86 -12.20 11.28
N ASN A 192 15.03 -12.57 10.76
CA ASN A 192 16.30 -12.27 11.41
C ASN A 192 16.53 -10.74 11.50
N LYS A 193 16.33 -10.02 10.40
CA LYS A 193 16.42 -8.55 10.39
C LYS A 193 15.41 -7.90 11.34
N PHE A 194 14.16 -8.37 11.34
CA PHE A 194 13.13 -7.90 12.25
C PHE A 194 13.51 -8.12 13.72
N SER A 195 14.05 -9.30 14.05
CA SER A 195 14.41 -9.66 15.43
C SER A 195 15.49 -8.74 16.00
N ILE A 196 16.51 -8.42 15.19
CA ILE A 196 17.56 -7.46 15.54
C ILE A 196 16.94 -6.08 15.78
N GLN A 197 16.09 -5.61 14.87
CA GLN A 197 15.46 -4.29 14.97
C GLN A 197 14.50 -4.18 16.17
N PHE A 198 13.74 -5.24 16.46
CA PHE A 198 12.83 -5.29 17.60
C PHE A 198 13.57 -5.13 18.93
N CYS A 199 14.70 -5.85 19.10
CA CYS A 199 15.56 -5.69 20.27
C CYS A 199 16.22 -4.30 20.31
N ALA A 200 16.67 -3.77 19.17
CA ALA A 200 17.29 -2.44 19.11
C ALA A 200 16.32 -1.31 19.50
N THR A 201 15.04 -1.44 19.15
CA THR A 201 13.98 -0.47 19.48
C THR A 201 13.39 -0.68 20.88
N ASN A 202 13.63 -1.84 21.51
CA ASN A 202 13.17 -2.16 22.86
C ASN A 202 14.34 -2.56 23.76
N PRO A 203 15.25 -1.63 24.14
CA PRO A 203 16.46 -1.95 24.89
C PRO A 203 16.19 -2.53 26.29
N ASN A 204 15.00 -2.30 26.85
CA ASN A 204 14.58 -2.82 28.15
C ASN A 204 14.02 -4.26 28.08
N THR A 205 13.94 -4.85 26.88
CA THR A 205 13.43 -6.20 26.70
C THR A 205 14.40 -7.24 27.24
N THR A 206 13.88 -8.31 27.85
CA THR A 206 14.69 -9.44 28.33
C THR A 206 15.04 -10.43 27.21
N PHE A 207 14.55 -10.21 25.99
CA PHE A 207 14.75 -11.12 24.86
C PHE A 207 16.01 -10.79 24.06
N THR A 208 16.76 -11.83 23.68
CA THR A 208 17.82 -11.70 22.68
C THR A 208 17.23 -11.75 21.27
N PRO A 209 17.93 -11.26 20.22
CA PRO A 209 17.48 -11.40 18.84
C PRO A 209 17.17 -12.85 18.45
N GLU A 210 17.93 -13.82 18.94
CA GLU A 210 17.69 -15.25 18.69
C GLU A 210 16.39 -15.73 19.33
N SER A 211 16.08 -15.23 20.52
CA SER A 211 14.82 -15.53 21.20
C SER A 211 13.63 -14.93 20.45
N VAL A 212 13.73 -13.67 20.02
CA VAL A 212 12.71 -13.02 19.21
C VAL A 212 12.49 -13.76 17.89
N PHE A 213 13.56 -14.21 17.25
CA PHE A 213 13.49 -14.99 16.00
C PHE A 213 12.70 -16.29 16.17
N ILE A 214 13.00 -17.07 17.22
CA ILE A 214 12.28 -18.32 17.53
C ILE A 214 10.83 -18.04 17.92
N LEU A 215 10.57 -16.96 18.67
CA LEU A 215 9.22 -16.53 19.01
C LEU A 215 8.41 -16.17 17.76
N CYS A 216 8.99 -15.45 16.80
CA CYS A 216 8.33 -15.09 15.54
C CYS A 216 7.91 -16.33 14.74
N HIS A 217 8.80 -17.33 14.61
CA HIS A 217 8.44 -18.61 13.99
C HIS A 217 7.29 -19.30 14.72
N SER A 218 7.36 -19.34 16.05
CA SER A 218 6.35 -19.99 16.89
C SER A 218 4.99 -19.29 16.79
N LEU A 219 5.00 -17.96 16.70
CA LEU A 219 3.85 -17.12 16.49
C LEU A 219 3.19 -17.39 15.13
N ILE A 220 3.96 -17.46 14.04
CA ILE A 220 3.46 -17.79 12.70
C ILE A 220 2.85 -19.20 12.67
N LEU A 221 3.51 -20.16 13.34
CA LEU A 221 3.01 -21.53 13.47
C LEU A 221 1.68 -21.56 14.22
N LEU A 222 1.60 -20.86 15.35
CA LEU A 222 0.38 -20.73 16.14
C LEU A 222 -0.75 -20.10 15.31
N SER A 223 -0.44 -19.05 14.54
CA SER A 223 -1.46 -18.36 13.76
C SER A 223 -2.05 -19.25 12.66
N VAL A 224 -1.21 -20.07 12.00
CA VAL A 224 -1.66 -21.08 11.03
C VAL A 224 -2.48 -22.16 11.72
N ASP A 225 -2.02 -22.65 12.88
CA ASP A 225 -2.70 -23.68 13.66
C ASP A 225 -4.11 -23.24 14.05
N LEU A 226 -4.26 -22.04 14.63
CA LEU A 226 -5.53 -21.46 15.06
C LEU A 226 -6.47 -21.17 13.87
N SER A 227 -5.94 -20.65 12.76
CA SER A 227 -6.76 -20.22 11.62
C SER A 227 -7.16 -21.35 10.66
N SER A 228 -6.41 -22.46 10.61
CA SER A 228 -6.63 -23.52 9.60
C SER A 228 -7.84 -24.41 9.94
N PRO A 229 -8.86 -24.55 9.06
CA PRO A 229 -10.01 -25.42 9.33
C PRO A 229 -9.64 -26.92 9.36
N HIS A 230 -8.47 -27.29 8.84
CA HIS A 230 -7.98 -28.68 8.79
C HIS A 230 -7.44 -29.15 10.15
N VAL A 231 -7.08 -28.24 11.04
CA VAL A 231 -6.58 -28.57 12.37
C VAL A 231 -7.79 -28.74 13.30
N LYS A 232 -8.08 -29.98 13.70
CA LYS A 232 -9.18 -30.28 14.63
C LYS A 232 -8.83 -29.94 16.08
N ASN A 233 -7.61 -30.27 16.50
CA ASN A 233 -7.11 -30.03 17.84
C ASN A 233 -6.15 -28.83 17.82
N LYS A 234 -6.68 -27.67 18.19
CA LYS A 234 -5.93 -26.41 18.24
C LYS A 234 -5.00 -26.39 19.43
N MET A 235 -3.82 -25.80 19.27
CA MET A 235 -2.88 -25.58 20.37
C MET A 235 -3.51 -24.68 21.42
N SER A 236 -3.58 -25.15 22.66
CA SER A 236 -4.07 -24.37 23.79
C SER A 236 -3.02 -23.36 24.28
N LYS A 237 -3.47 -22.30 24.97
CA LYS A 237 -2.59 -21.30 25.62
C LYS A 237 -1.54 -21.97 26.53
N ARG A 238 -1.97 -22.97 27.30
CA ARG A 238 -1.09 -23.72 28.21
C ARG A 238 -0.01 -24.50 27.46
N GLU A 239 -0.36 -25.13 26.34
CA GLU A 239 0.61 -25.85 25.50
C GLU A 239 1.61 -24.89 24.85
N PHE A 240 1.15 -23.76 24.32
CA PHE A 240 2.01 -22.74 23.75
C PHE A 240 3.05 -22.23 24.77
N ILE A 241 2.61 -21.86 25.97
CA ILE A 241 3.51 -21.42 27.06
C ILE A 241 4.47 -22.55 27.44
N LYS A 242 4.01 -23.80 27.52
CA LYS A 242 4.86 -24.95 27.84
C LYS A 242 5.95 -25.16 26.78
N ASN A 243 5.62 -25.04 25.49
CA ASN A 243 6.55 -25.23 24.38
C ASN A 243 7.65 -24.17 24.36
N LEU A 244 7.35 -22.95 24.79
CA LEU A 244 8.28 -21.81 24.76
C LEU A 244 8.95 -21.50 26.12
N ARG A 245 8.62 -22.26 27.17
CA ARG A 245 9.18 -22.05 28.52
C ARG A 245 10.72 -22.15 28.55
N GLY A 246 11.33 -22.95 27.69
CA GLY A 246 12.79 -23.07 27.62
C GLY A 246 13.49 -21.83 27.03
N LEU A 247 12.74 -20.99 26.31
CA LEU A 247 13.25 -19.81 25.61
C LEU A 247 13.15 -18.53 26.47
N VAL A 248 12.17 -18.48 27.37
CA VAL A 248 11.84 -17.29 28.18
C VAL A 248 11.86 -17.66 29.66
N GLN A 249 12.71 -17.00 30.44
CA GLN A 249 12.80 -17.24 31.90
C GLN A 249 12.08 -16.15 32.72
N GLY A 250 11.54 -16.54 33.88
CA GLY A 250 10.96 -15.62 34.87
C GLY A 250 9.61 -15.01 34.45
N PRO A 251 9.37 -13.70 34.66
CA PRO A 251 8.08 -13.03 34.43
C PRO A 251 7.60 -13.05 32.96
N GLY A 252 8.45 -13.46 32.02
CA GLY A 252 8.06 -13.57 30.61
C GLY A 252 7.05 -14.68 30.28
N THR A 253 6.64 -15.52 31.25
CA THR A 253 5.54 -16.48 31.03
C THR A 253 4.19 -15.81 30.85
N GLU A 254 3.97 -14.66 31.50
CA GLU A 254 2.74 -13.86 31.31
C GLU A 254 2.73 -13.25 29.91
N TYR A 255 3.88 -12.72 29.48
CA TYR A 255 4.07 -12.20 28.12
C TYR A 255 3.76 -13.23 27.03
N LEU A 256 4.20 -14.49 27.19
CA LEU A 256 3.83 -15.57 26.26
C LEU A 256 2.31 -15.82 26.21
N GLY A 257 1.63 -15.62 27.33
CA GLY A 257 0.18 -15.68 27.40
C GLY A 257 -0.48 -14.54 26.62
N ASP A 258 0.01 -13.32 26.77
CA ASP A 258 -0.50 -12.15 26.05
C ASP A 258 -0.30 -12.28 24.54
N LEU A 259 0.84 -12.84 24.12
CA LEU A 259 1.11 -13.18 22.72
C LEU A 259 0.07 -14.17 22.17
N TYR A 260 -0.25 -15.23 22.92
CA TYR A 260 -1.27 -16.20 22.50
C TYR A 260 -2.63 -15.53 22.36
N ASP A 261 -3.06 -14.77 23.37
CA ASP A 261 -4.36 -14.11 23.38
C ASP A 261 -4.49 -13.13 22.21
N ASN A 262 -3.43 -12.38 21.91
CA ASN A 262 -3.41 -11.48 20.75
C ASN A 262 -3.59 -12.24 19.43
N VAL A 263 -2.90 -13.37 19.22
CA VAL A 263 -3.08 -14.17 18.00
C VAL A 263 -4.48 -14.79 17.93
N TYR A 264 -5.01 -15.24 19.07
CA TYR A 264 -6.35 -15.80 19.15
C TYR A 264 -7.44 -14.77 18.82
N LEU A 265 -7.32 -13.54 19.32
CA LEU A 265 -8.30 -12.48 19.14
C LEU A 265 -8.19 -11.79 17.76
N GLU A 266 -6.98 -11.44 17.35
CA GLU A 266 -6.75 -10.64 16.14
C GLU A 266 -6.54 -11.51 14.88
N GLY A 267 -6.39 -12.83 15.03
CA GLY A 267 -6.29 -13.77 13.90
C GLY A 267 -4.88 -13.94 13.31
N HIS A 268 -4.79 -14.20 12.00
CA HIS A 268 -3.54 -14.64 11.36
C HIS A 268 -2.46 -13.55 11.34
N ILE A 269 -1.19 -13.91 11.61
CA ILE A 269 -0.08 -12.93 11.71
C ILE A 269 0.40 -12.48 10.33
N ALA A 270 0.64 -13.44 9.44
CA ALA A 270 0.95 -13.16 8.04
C ALA A 270 -0.37 -12.99 7.29
N LEU A 271 -1.04 -11.84 7.45
CA LEU A 271 -2.28 -11.56 6.75
C LEU A 271 -2.04 -11.78 5.25
N LYS A 272 -2.89 -12.60 4.61
CA LYS A 272 -2.93 -12.61 3.16
C LYS A 272 -3.32 -11.20 2.76
N PRO A 273 -2.63 -10.55 1.81
CA PRO A 273 -3.08 -9.28 1.32
C PRO A 273 -4.52 -9.49 0.85
N GLU A 274 -5.48 -8.93 1.58
CA GLU A 274 -6.80 -8.75 1.01
C GLU A 274 -6.55 -8.04 -0.31
N LYS A 275 -7.09 -8.58 -1.41
CA LYS A 275 -7.01 -7.95 -2.74
C LYS A 275 -7.20 -6.47 -2.50
N CYS A 276 -6.19 -5.63 -2.78
CA CYS A 276 -6.21 -4.21 -2.45
C CYS A 276 -7.60 -3.65 -2.74
N THR A 277 -8.46 -3.60 -1.73
CA THR A 277 -9.67 -2.81 -1.77
C THR A 277 -9.11 -1.46 -1.48
N HIS A 278 -8.64 -0.81 -2.54
CA HIS A 278 -8.72 0.61 -2.58
C HIS A 278 -10.07 0.96 -1.95
N LYS A 279 -10.08 1.83 -0.94
CA LYS A 279 -11.26 2.64 -0.64
C LYS A 279 -11.47 3.56 -1.85
N THR A 280 -11.74 2.98 -3.00
CA THR A 280 -12.24 3.63 -4.19
C THR A 280 -13.73 3.34 -4.17
N THR A 281 -14.48 4.40 -3.95
CA THR A 281 -15.79 4.56 -4.57
C THR A 281 -15.65 4.10 -6.03
N PHE A 282 -16.26 2.95 -6.33
CA PHE A 282 -16.28 2.18 -7.58
C PHE A 282 -15.06 1.28 -7.92
N PRO A 283 -15.33 0.06 -8.45
CA PRO A 283 -14.29 -0.88 -8.88
C PRO A 283 -13.81 -0.51 -10.29
N PHE A 284 -12.50 -0.33 -10.46
CA PHE A 284 -11.90 -0.16 -11.79
C PHE A 284 -10.82 -1.22 -12.03
N GLU A 285 -11.12 -2.17 -12.92
CA GLU A 285 -10.08 -2.89 -13.65
C GLU A 285 -9.43 -1.91 -14.64
N ARG A 286 -8.12 -1.65 -14.48
CA ARG A 286 -7.36 -0.78 -15.38
C ARG A 286 -7.47 -1.32 -16.83
N PRO A 287 -7.98 -0.54 -17.81
CA PRO A 287 -8.27 -1.02 -19.16
C PRO A 287 -7.03 -1.44 -19.94
N TYR A 288 -5.83 -1.06 -19.47
CA TYR A 288 -4.56 -1.39 -20.11
C TYR A 288 -3.93 -2.71 -19.64
N GLY A 289 -4.47 -3.36 -18.59
CA GLY A 289 -3.90 -4.58 -18.01
C GLY A 289 -4.02 -5.84 -18.88
N LYS A 290 -4.89 -5.84 -19.91
CA LYS A 290 -5.09 -6.98 -20.81
C LYS A 290 -4.22 -6.97 -22.06
N ILE A 291 -3.44 -5.91 -22.29
CA ILE A 291 -2.62 -5.78 -23.51
C ILE A 291 -1.30 -6.57 -23.38
N PHE A 292 -0.83 -6.82 -22.16
CA PHE A 292 0.44 -7.53 -21.90
C PHE A 292 0.29 -9.00 -21.51
N LEU A 293 -0.93 -9.56 -21.54
CA LEU A 293 -1.20 -10.96 -21.22
C LEU A 293 -1.29 -11.88 -22.45
N HIS A 294 -1.05 -11.34 -23.65
CA HIS A 294 -1.07 -12.09 -24.91
C HIS A 294 0.19 -11.85 -25.76
N MET A 295 1.36 -11.90 -25.13
CA MET A 295 2.63 -12.16 -25.81
C MET A 295 3.44 -13.19 -25.03
#